data_AF-A0A2Z6SDQ9-F1
#
_entry.id   AF-A0A2Z6SDQ9-F1
#
_cell.length_a   1.000
_cell.length_b   1.000
_cell.length_c   1.000
_cell.angle_alpha   90.00
_cell.angle_beta   90.00
_cell.angle_gamma   90.00
#
_symmetry.space_group_name_H-M   'P 1'
#
loop_
_entity.id
_entity.type
_entity.pdbx_description
1 polymer ?
#
loop_
_entity_poly.entity_id
_entity_poly.type
_entity_poly.pdbx_seq_one_letter_code
_entity_poly.pdbx_strand_id
1 'polypeptide(L)'
;MYTNSNIPYEFNLIFRGSWDSFDAISFHNKCDNKGATIIVIKIKNSNQSIGGYNPLDWSGLEQKITSDSFIFSFKDYDNISSGKISRMNNNNYQC
;
A
#
# COMPACT_ATOMS: atom_id res chain seq x y z
N MET A 1 -12.36 -0.28 16.36
CA MET A 1 -11.60 -1.36 15.69
C MET A 1 -12.61 -2.26 14.99
N TYR A 2 -12.41 -2.59 13.72
CA TYR A 2 -13.27 -3.56 13.03
C TYR A 2 -12.89 -4.98 13.48
N THR A 3 -13.86 -5.85 13.73
CA THR A 3 -13.66 -7.30 13.85
C THR A 3 -13.68 -7.92 12.46
N ASN A 4 -13.17 -9.16 12.29
CA ASN A 4 -13.24 -9.87 11.00
C ASN A 4 -14.67 -9.98 10.44
N SER A 5 -15.70 -9.86 11.30
CA SER A 5 -17.11 -9.87 10.93
C SER A 5 -17.68 -8.53 10.46
N ASN A 6 -16.96 -7.40 10.64
CA ASN A 6 -17.48 -6.04 10.42
C ASN A 6 -16.51 -5.15 9.63
N ILE A 7 -15.75 -5.69 8.67
CA ILE A 7 -14.91 -4.86 7.78
C ILE A 7 -15.81 -4.25 6.70
N PRO A 8 -15.98 -2.90 6.63
CA PRO A 8 -16.89 -2.27 5.67
C PRO A 8 -16.27 -2.13 4.26
N TYR A 9 -15.14 -2.82 4.02
CA TYR A 9 -14.34 -2.72 2.82
C TYR A 9 -14.15 -4.10 2.20
N GLU A 10 -14.26 -4.14 0.88
CA GLU A 10 -13.86 -5.29 0.07
C GLU A 10 -12.52 -4.97 -0.60
N PHE A 11 -11.54 -5.86 -0.42
CA PHE A 11 -10.22 -5.70 -1.04
C PHE A 11 -10.14 -6.50 -2.33
N ASN A 12 -9.97 -5.80 -3.43
CA ASN A 12 -9.76 -6.40 -4.74
C ASN A 12 -8.27 -6.41 -5.09
N LEU A 13 -7.72 -7.59 -5.38
CA LEU A 13 -6.34 -7.71 -5.88
C LEU A 13 -6.28 -7.24 -7.34
N ILE A 14 -5.73 -6.05 -7.56
CA ILE A 14 -5.62 -5.44 -8.90
C ILE A 14 -4.26 -5.67 -9.57
N PHE A 15 -3.20 -5.91 -8.80
CA PHE A 15 -1.85 -6.15 -9.31
C PHE A 15 -1.07 -7.09 -8.39
N ARG A 16 -0.33 -8.03 -8.98
CA ARG A 16 0.64 -8.88 -8.27
C ARG A 16 1.85 -9.10 -9.16
N GLY A 17 3.02 -8.60 -8.74
CA GLY A 17 4.24 -8.67 -9.55
C GLY A 17 4.69 -10.09 -9.98
N SER A 18 4.33 -11.12 -9.20
CA SER A 18 4.61 -12.52 -9.59
C SER A 18 3.66 -13.08 -10.66
N TRP A 19 2.54 -12.41 -10.95
CA TRP A 19 1.57 -12.78 -12.00
C TRP A 19 1.64 -11.83 -13.18
N ASP A 20 1.88 -10.55 -12.91
CA ASP A 20 1.67 -9.47 -13.85
C ASP A 20 2.96 -8.90 -14.43
N SER A 21 4.10 -9.52 -14.14
CA SER A 21 5.44 -8.96 -14.32
C SER A 21 5.72 -7.80 -13.35
N PHE A 22 6.93 -7.79 -12.80
CA PHE A 22 7.35 -6.78 -11.83
C PHE A 22 8.04 -5.61 -12.53
N ASP A 23 7.26 -4.88 -13.34
CA ASP A 23 7.71 -3.71 -14.08
C ASP A 23 6.70 -2.55 -13.98
N ALA A 24 7.18 -1.33 -14.21
CA ALA A 24 6.37 -0.12 -14.05
C ALA A 24 5.23 -0.04 -15.07
N ILE A 25 5.42 -0.54 -16.30
CA ILE A 25 4.41 -0.49 -17.36
C ILE A 25 3.21 -1.36 -16.96
N SER A 26 3.47 -2.59 -16.52
CA SER A 26 2.46 -3.51 -16.04
C SER A 26 1.74 -2.98 -14.80
N PHE A 27 2.46 -2.30 -13.90
CA PHE A 27 1.87 -1.63 -12.75
C PHE A 27 0.92 -0.50 -13.18
N HIS A 28 1.38 0.46 -13.98
CA HIS A 28 0.56 1.60 -14.42
C HIS A 28 -0.67 1.16 -15.22
N ASN A 29 -0.52 0.15 -16.09
CA ASN A 29 -1.65 -0.41 -16.86
C ASN A 29 -2.78 -0.96 -15.96
N LYS A 30 -2.45 -1.44 -14.76
CA LYS A 30 -3.43 -2.05 -13.85
C LYS A 30 -3.85 -1.15 -12.70
N CYS A 31 -2.98 -0.26 -12.23
CA CYS A 31 -3.15 0.51 -11.00
C CYS A 31 -3.55 1.98 -11.23
N ASP A 32 -3.32 2.54 -12.42
CA ASP A 32 -3.74 3.90 -12.73
C ASP A 32 -5.25 4.03 -12.70
N ASN A 33 -5.74 5.18 -12.24
CA ASN A 33 -7.17 5.51 -12.13
C ASN A 33 -7.99 4.55 -11.25
N LYS A 34 -7.35 3.75 -10.37
CA LYS A 34 -8.05 2.85 -9.44
C LYS A 34 -8.43 3.51 -8.11
N GLY A 35 -8.02 4.75 -7.89
CA GLY A 35 -8.24 5.47 -6.63
C GLY A 35 -7.36 4.91 -5.52
N ALA A 36 -7.91 4.87 -4.31
CA ALA A 36 -7.18 4.48 -3.12
C ALA A 36 -6.69 3.01 -3.18
N THR A 37 -5.43 2.78 -2.83
CA THR A 37 -4.78 1.46 -2.91
C THR A 37 -3.94 1.16 -1.68
N ILE A 38 -3.85 -0.12 -1.33
CA ILE A 38 -2.89 -0.64 -0.36
C ILE A 38 -1.86 -1.48 -1.13
N ILE A 39 -0.59 -1.19 -0.91
CA ILE A 39 0.54 -1.95 -1.44
C ILE A 39 1.08 -2.84 -0.32
N VAL A 40 1.33 -4.10 -0.63
CA VAL A 40 1.97 -5.07 0.27
C VAL A 40 3.14 -5.72 -0.46
N ILE A 41 4.33 -5.66 0.15
CA ILE A 41 5.58 -6.21 -0.39
C ILE A 41 6.11 -7.22 0.64
N LYS A 42 6.32 -8.47 0.20
CA LYS A 42 6.99 -9.50 1.00
C LYS A 42 8.49 -9.52 0.69
N ILE A 43 9.31 -9.40 1.72
CA ILE A 43 10.77 -9.45 1.57
C ILE A 43 11.20 -10.91 1.42
N LYS A 44 11.92 -11.21 0.32
CA LYS A 44 12.38 -12.57 0.00
C LYS A 44 13.21 -13.15 1.14
N ASN A 45 13.01 -14.45 1.42
CA ASN A 45 13.72 -15.19 2.47
C ASN A 45 13.53 -14.62 3.88
N SER A 46 12.40 -13.96 4.15
CA SER A 46 12.06 -13.48 5.49
C SER A 46 10.55 -13.46 5.72
N ASN A 47 10.15 -13.32 6.98
CA ASN A 47 8.77 -13.01 7.37
C ASN A 47 8.49 -11.50 7.37
N GLN A 48 9.43 -10.67 6.91
CA GLN A 48 9.22 -9.23 6.88
C GLN A 48 8.26 -8.87 5.74
N SER A 49 7.34 -7.96 6.04
CA SER A 49 6.52 -7.30 5.02
C SER A 49 6.58 -5.79 5.22
N ILE A 50 6.57 -5.08 4.10
CA ILE A 50 6.48 -3.62 4.08
C ILE A 50 5.35 -3.22 3.14
N GLY A 51 4.92 -1.97 3.22
CA GLY A 51 3.91 -1.48 2.32
C GLY A 51 3.44 -0.09 2.68
N GLY A 52 2.32 0.29 2.10
CA GLY A 52 1.69 1.56 2.38
C GLY A 52 0.31 1.67 1.79
N TYR A 53 -0.39 2.70 2.22
CA TYR A 53 -1.66 3.12 1.69
C TYR A 53 -1.47 4.46 0.96
N ASN A 54 -1.99 4.52 -0.25
CA ASN A 54 -2.13 5.75 -1.01
C ASN A 54 -3.63 6.01 -1.20
N PRO A 55 -4.20 7.11 -0.67
CA PRO A 55 -5.60 7.48 -0.86
C PRO A 55 -5.86 8.03 -2.27
N LEU A 56 -4.81 8.44 -2.98
CA LEU A 56 -4.86 8.95 -4.34
C LEU A 56 -4.55 7.84 -5.34
N ASP A 57 -4.88 8.07 -6.60
CA ASP A 57 -4.56 7.15 -7.69
C ASP A 57 -3.10 7.30 -8.18
N TRP A 58 -2.63 6.35 -8.98
CA TRP A 58 -1.25 6.29 -9.48
C TRP A 58 -1.01 6.98 -10.84
N SER A 59 -2.05 7.53 -11.45
CA SER A 59 -1.92 8.17 -12.76
C SER A 59 -1.25 9.54 -12.69
N GLY A 60 -0.69 9.97 -13.82
CA GLY A 60 -0.02 11.26 -13.94
C GLY A 60 1.47 11.20 -13.60
N LEU A 61 2.16 12.31 -13.87
CA LEU A 61 3.60 12.45 -13.67
C LEU A 61 3.94 13.46 -12.55
N GLU A 62 2.92 14.09 -12.00
CA GLU A 62 3.04 15.14 -10.99
C GLU A 62 3.07 14.55 -9.59
N GLN A 63 3.80 15.20 -8.68
CA GLN A 63 3.76 14.88 -7.27
C GLN A 63 2.35 15.10 -6.72
N LYS A 64 1.87 14.15 -5.91
CA LYS A 64 0.53 14.25 -5.32
C LYS A 64 0.63 14.43 -3.82
N ILE A 65 -0.15 15.38 -3.33
CA ILE A 65 -0.11 15.85 -1.95
C ILE A 65 -1.29 15.27 -1.16
N THR A 66 -1.00 14.54 -0.09
CA THR A 66 -2.02 14.03 0.85
C THR A 66 -1.43 13.80 2.24
N SER A 67 -2.24 14.05 3.28
CA SER A 67 -1.94 13.68 4.68
C SER A 67 -2.36 12.26 5.02
N ASP A 68 -3.20 11.63 4.20
CA ASP A 68 -3.91 10.42 4.59
C ASP A 68 -3.11 9.15 4.22
N SER A 69 -2.04 9.32 3.44
CA SER A 69 -1.04 8.28 3.17
C SER A 69 -0.33 7.80 4.44
N PHE A 70 0.02 6.53 4.44
CA PHE A 70 0.87 5.95 5.48
C PHE A 70 1.71 4.82 4.93
N ILE A 71 2.90 4.63 5.49
CA ILE A 71 3.72 3.44 5.25
C ILE A 71 3.64 2.53 6.48
N PHE A 72 3.81 1.24 6.26
CA PHE A 72 3.87 0.27 7.34
C PHE A 72 5.00 -0.74 7.12
N SER A 73 5.41 -1.37 8.22
CA SER A 73 6.34 -2.48 8.22
C SER A 73 5.95 -3.49 9.29
N PHE A 74 6.09 -4.77 9.00
CA PHE A 74 6.01 -5.88 9.96
C PHE A 74 7.36 -6.59 9.95
N LYS A 75 7.94 -6.82 11.13
CA LYS A 75 9.13 -7.67 11.24
C LYS A 75 8.80 -9.14 11.00
N ASP A 76 7.56 -9.51 11.30
CA ASP A 76 6.99 -10.83 11.10
C ASP A 76 5.50 -10.67 10.76
N TYR A 77 5.11 -10.95 9.52
CA TYR A 77 3.73 -10.77 9.05
C TYR A 77 2.72 -11.67 9.75
N ASP A 78 3.16 -12.76 10.40
CA ASP A 78 2.30 -13.64 11.21
C ASP A 78 2.09 -13.06 12.62
N ASN A 79 2.86 -12.05 13.01
CA ASN A 79 2.77 -11.36 14.29
C ASN A 79 2.36 -9.89 14.10
N ILE A 80 1.05 -9.62 14.25
CA ILE A 80 0.48 -8.27 14.11
C ILE A 80 1.13 -7.25 15.05
N SER A 81 1.57 -7.67 16.25
CA SER A 81 2.23 -6.77 17.21
C SER A 81 3.60 -6.29 16.74
N SER A 82 4.19 -6.95 15.75
CA SER A 82 5.44 -6.52 15.12
C SER A 82 5.25 -5.34 14.15
N GLY A 83 3.99 -4.99 13.86
CA GLY A 83 3.60 -3.92 12.96
C GLY A 83 3.97 -2.54 13.48
N LYS A 84 4.53 -1.72 12.59
CA LYS A 84 4.74 -0.29 12.79
C LYS A 84 4.12 0.47 11.63
N ILE A 85 3.41 1.54 11.94
CA ILE A 85 2.84 2.47 10.96
C ILE A 85 3.54 3.81 11.14
N SER A 86 3.95 4.41 10.03
CA SER A 86 4.45 5.78 9.99
C SER A 86 3.53 6.63 9.14
N ARG A 87 3.15 7.78 9.70
CA ARG A 87 2.38 8.84 9.04
C ARG A 87 3.25 10.10 9.04
N MET A 88 3.08 10.93 8.02
CA MET A 88 3.75 12.23 7.99
C MET A 88 3.09 13.16 9.01
N ASN A 89 3.89 13.77 9.89
CA ASN A 89 3.43 14.79 10.83
C ASN A 89 3.69 16.20 10.23
N ASN A 90 2.61 16.88 9.83
CA ASN A 90 2.49 18.32 9.50
C ASN A 90 2.98 18.88 8.14
N ASN A 91 2.01 19.56 7.49
CA ASN A 91 1.98 20.74 6.59
C ASN A 91 2.88 20.91 5.36
N ASN A 92 3.91 20.09 5.14
CA ASN A 92 4.73 20.21 3.92
C ASN A 92 4.74 18.86 3.18
N TYR A 93 3.67 18.63 2.43
CA TYR A 93 3.30 17.36 1.80
C TYR A 93 4.14 17.01 0.58
N GLN A 94 4.64 15.76 0.49
CA GLN A 94 5.02 15.12 -0.79
C GLN A 94 4.89 13.59 -0.71
N CYS A 95 4.22 12.99 -1.69
CA CYS A 95 4.37 11.59 -2.12
C CYS A 95 4.64 11.59 -3.63
#